data_AF-A0A7D9EF54-F1
#
_entry.id   AF-A0A7D9EF54-F1
#
_cell.length_a   1.000
_cell.length_b   1.000
_cell.length_c   1.000
_cell.angle_alpha   90.00
_cell.angle_beta   90.00
_cell.angle_gamma   90.00
#
_symmetry.space_group_name_H-M   'P 1'
#
loop_
_entity.id
_entity.type
_entity.pdbx_description
1 polymer ?
#
loop_
_entity_poly.entity_id
_entity_poly.type
_entity_poly.pdbx_seq_one_letter_code
_entity_poly.pdbx_strand_id
1 'polypeptide(L)'
;MVTRQQSQRRDLEAQDEQQSGLSKETESKLVNLQSLLRKLAYFNRATDEILRVNSKEAIIRQQTTLKTKVSEAYGLIELIQCLKIDAGESDETIDEWTSENNGRLREYEAAIEELNRRLLDEEKTQREIERQEKIRQEVEARALIRHEEEQAEFEKRAREEKFALSLEEK
;
A
#
# COMPACT_ATOMS: atom_id res chain seq x y z
N MET A 1 25.11 49.39 -37.76
CA MET A 1 23.67 49.44 -38.06
C MET A 1 23.23 48.01 -38.38
N VAL A 2 22.80 47.25 -37.37
CA VAL A 2 22.31 45.87 -37.57
C VAL A 2 20.90 46.00 -38.15
N THR A 3 20.68 45.46 -39.34
CA THR A 3 19.42 45.65 -40.08
C THR A 3 18.29 44.85 -39.43
N ARG A 4 17.08 45.44 -39.39
CA ARG A 4 15.85 44.86 -38.81
C ARG A 4 15.56 43.43 -39.27
N GLN A 5 16.01 43.05 -40.47
CA GLN A 5 15.94 41.69 -41.02
C GLN A 5 16.88 40.68 -40.33
N GLN A 6 18.07 41.09 -39.88
CA GLN A 6 18.98 40.19 -39.15
C GLN A 6 18.52 39.93 -37.72
N SER A 7 17.79 40.88 -37.10
CA SER A 7 17.21 40.67 -35.77
C SER A 7 16.05 39.66 -35.83
N GLN A 8 15.11 39.85 -36.77
CA GLN A 8 13.96 38.95 -36.95
C GLN A 8 14.36 37.51 -37.28
N ARG A 9 15.46 37.30 -38.02
CA ARG A 9 15.96 35.94 -38.31
C ARG A 9 16.50 35.24 -37.06
N ARG A 10 17.22 35.95 -36.18
CA ARG A 10 17.72 35.35 -34.93
C ARG A 10 16.60 35.02 -33.96
N ASP A 11 15.55 35.84 -33.92
CA ASP A 11 14.39 35.59 -33.05
C ASP A 11 13.61 34.34 -33.51
N LEU A 12 13.49 34.13 -34.83
CA LEU A 12 12.87 32.92 -35.41
C LEU A 12 13.74 31.67 -35.22
N GLU A 13 15.06 31.77 -35.42
CA GLU A 13 16.00 30.66 -35.18
C GLU A 13 16.00 30.25 -33.69
N ALA A 14 15.94 31.20 -32.77
CA ALA A 14 15.84 30.93 -31.33
C ALA A 14 14.51 30.26 -30.94
N GLN A 15 13.41 30.65 -31.58
CA GLN A 15 12.11 30.02 -31.40
C GLN A 15 12.09 28.58 -31.93
N ASP A 16 12.62 28.33 -33.13
CA ASP A 16 12.73 26.98 -33.69
C ASP A 16 13.64 26.07 -32.84
N GLU A 17 14.74 26.59 -32.29
CA GLU A 17 15.62 25.84 -31.39
C GLU A 17 14.94 25.51 -30.05
N GLN A 18 14.19 26.45 -29.45
CA GLN A 18 13.42 26.18 -28.24
C GLN A 18 12.30 25.16 -28.48
N GLN A 19 11.59 25.28 -29.58
CA GLN A 19 10.46 24.39 -29.91
C GLN A 19 10.96 22.96 -30.24
N SER A 20 12.10 22.85 -30.93
CA SER A 20 12.81 21.58 -31.17
C SER A 20 13.34 20.96 -29.86
N GLY A 21 13.83 21.77 -28.92
CA GLY A 21 14.27 21.33 -27.60
C GLY A 21 13.14 20.74 -26.76
N LEU A 22 12.00 21.45 -26.68
CA LEU A 22 10.81 21.01 -25.96
C LEU A 22 10.23 19.72 -26.55
N SER A 23 10.18 19.61 -27.88
CA SER A 23 9.71 18.40 -28.57
C SER A 23 10.53 17.16 -28.18
N LYS A 24 11.87 17.26 -28.17
CA LYS A 24 12.75 16.15 -27.77
C LYS A 24 12.62 15.78 -26.29
N GLU A 25 12.44 16.77 -25.42
CA GLU A 25 12.23 16.52 -23.99
C GLU A 25 10.90 15.79 -23.75
N THR A 26 9.81 16.24 -24.38
CA THR A 26 8.50 15.60 -24.32
C THR A 26 8.56 14.14 -24.79
N GLU A 27 9.20 13.87 -25.93
CA GLU A 27 9.38 12.50 -26.44
C GLU A 27 10.13 11.61 -25.44
N SER A 28 11.22 12.13 -24.85
CA SER A 28 11.99 11.40 -23.82
C SER A 28 11.14 11.06 -22.60
N LYS A 29 10.33 11.99 -22.11
CA LYS A 29 9.41 11.74 -20.98
C LYS A 29 8.31 10.76 -21.34
N LEU A 30 7.76 10.82 -22.56
CA LEU A 30 6.77 9.86 -23.05
C LEU A 30 7.33 8.44 -23.09
N VAL A 31 8.57 8.24 -23.53
CA VAL A 31 9.24 6.93 -23.51
C VAL A 31 9.38 6.41 -22.06
N ASN A 32 9.73 7.29 -21.12
CA ASN A 32 9.81 6.92 -19.71
C ASN A 32 8.45 6.52 -19.14
N LEU A 33 7.39 7.27 -19.45
CA LEU A 33 6.02 6.95 -19.05
C LEU A 33 5.58 5.59 -19.63
N GLN A 34 5.82 5.34 -20.91
CA GLN A 34 5.50 4.06 -21.55
C GLN A 34 6.25 2.88 -20.88
N SER A 35 7.52 3.07 -20.56
CA SER A 35 8.31 2.08 -19.82
C SER A 35 7.73 1.79 -18.44
N LEU A 36 7.30 2.83 -17.73
CA LEU A 36 6.68 2.72 -16.41
C LEU A 36 5.32 2.03 -16.46
N LEU A 37 4.47 2.37 -17.44
CA LEU A 37 3.19 1.70 -17.66
C LEU A 37 3.35 0.21 -17.99
N ARG A 38 4.38 -0.18 -18.76
CA ARG A 38 4.70 -1.61 -18.99
C ARG A 38 5.10 -2.32 -17.70
N LYS A 39 5.89 -1.67 -16.84
CA LYS A 39 6.25 -2.22 -15.53
C LYS A 39 5.01 -2.38 -14.65
N LEU A 40 4.14 -1.36 -14.60
CA LEU A 40 2.87 -1.42 -13.87
C LEU A 40 2.01 -2.60 -14.36
N ALA A 41 1.86 -2.78 -15.67
CA ALA A 41 1.13 -3.91 -16.23
C ALA A 41 1.73 -5.27 -15.83
N TYR A 42 3.07 -5.38 -15.83
CA TYR A 42 3.75 -6.60 -15.37
C TYR A 42 3.47 -6.89 -13.89
N PHE A 43 3.64 -5.91 -13.01
CA PHE A 43 3.36 -6.10 -11.59
C PHE A 43 1.89 -6.39 -11.36
N ASN A 44 0.98 -5.69 -12.05
CA ASN A 44 -0.45 -5.89 -11.90
C ASN A 44 -0.87 -7.33 -12.21
N ARG A 45 -0.32 -7.93 -13.27
CA ARG A 45 -0.57 -9.34 -13.61
C ARG A 45 -0.10 -10.31 -12.53
N ALA A 46 0.97 -9.97 -11.80
CA ALA A 46 1.48 -10.79 -10.71
C ALA A 46 0.63 -10.66 -9.42
N THR A 47 -0.21 -9.62 -9.30
CA THR A 47 -1.01 -9.35 -8.09
C THR A 47 -1.91 -10.52 -7.70
N ASP A 48 -2.58 -11.14 -8.67
CA ASP A 48 -3.48 -12.27 -8.42
C ASP A 48 -2.74 -13.47 -7.80
N GLU A 49 -1.52 -13.75 -8.25
CA GLU A 49 -0.69 -14.82 -7.71
C GLU A 49 -0.23 -14.49 -6.28
N ILE A 50 0.19 -13.25 -6.03
CA ILE A 50 0.60 -12.78 -4.70
C ILE A 50 -0.55 -12.90 -3.69
N LEU A 51 -1.77 -12.55 -4.10
CA LEU A 51 -2.97 -12.70 -3.27
C LEU A 51 -3.27 -14.18 -2.94
N ARG A 52 -2.99 -15.11 -3.87
CA ARG A 52 -3.19 -16.55 -3.66
C ARG A 52 -2.15 -17.18 -2.73
N VAL A 53 -0.89 -16.73 -2.81
CA VAL A 53 0.20 -17.23 -1.93
C VAL A 53 -0.08 -16.89 -0.46
N ASN A 54 -0.93 -15.89 -0.20
CA ASN A 54 -1.36 -15.49 1.14
C ASN A 54 -0.21 -15.20 2.11
N SER A 55 0.86 -14.60 1.58
CA SER A 55 2.00 -14.13 2.37
C SER A 55 1.87 -12.63 2.62
N LYS A 56 1.67 -12.25 3.88
CA LYS A 56 1.59 -10.83 4.29
C LYS A 56 2.76 -10.00 3.76
N GLU A 57 3.98 -10.52 3.84
CA GLU A 57 5.16 -9.83 3.32
C GLU A 57 5.12 -9.65 1.79
N ALA A 58 4.71 -10.70 1.06
CA ALA A 58 4.59 -10.63 -0.39
C ALA A 58 3.55 -9.59 -0.81
N ILE A 59 2.41 -9.57 -0.11
CA ILE A 59 1.34 -8.58 -0.32
C ILE A 59 1.84 -7.15 -0.05
N ILE A 60 2.57 -6.92 1.06
CA ILE A 60 3.16 -5.60 1.38
C ILE A 60 4.17 -5.17 0.31
N ARG A 61 5.06 -6.07 -0.13
CA ARG A 61 6.06 -5.77 -1.17
C ARG A 61 5.39 -5.40 -2.49
N GLN A 62 4.37 -6.16 -2.90
CA GLN A 62 3.61 -5.91 -4.12
C GLN A 62 2.83 -4.58 -4.05
N GLN A 63 2.12 -4.34 -2.94
CA GLN A 63 1.37 -3.11 -2.68
C GLN A 63 2.30 -1.88 -2.73
N THR A 64 3.45 -1.95 -2.06
CA THR A 64 4.45 -0.87 -2.07
C THR A 64 4.97 -0.61 -3.47
N THR A 65 5.32 -1.67 -4.22
CA THR A 65 5.84 -1.56 -5.58
C THR A 65 4.85 -0.87 -6.52
N LEU A 66 3.58 -1.28 -6.48
CA LEU A 66 2.53 -0.65 -7.28
C LEU A 66 2.31 0.81 -6.88
N LYS A 67 2.19 1.11 -5.57
CA LYS A 67 2.01 2.49 -5.07
C LYS A 67 3.11 3.44 -5.55
N THR A 68 4.37 3.03 -5.39
CA THR A 68 5.51 3.85 -5.84
C THR A 68 5.44 4.11 -7.34
N LYS A 69 5.16 3.08 -8.15
CA LYS A 69 5.13 3.22 -9.61
C LYS A 69 3.95 4.01 -10.13
N VAL A 70 2.77 3.89 -9.50
CA VAL A 70 1.61 4.71 -9.82
C VAL A 70 1.90 6.18 -9.52
N SER A 71 2.51 6.46 -8.36
CA SER A 71 2.93 7.83 -8.00
C SER A 71 3.98 8.41 -8.97
N GLU A 72 5.00 7.62 -9.33
CA GLU A 72 5.97 8.00 -10.35
C GLU A 72 5.30 8.29 -11.72
N ALA A 73 4.25 7.54 -12.08
CA ALA A 73 3.53 7.73 -13.34
C ALA A 73 2.71 9.01 -13.34
N TYR A 74 2.00 9.32 -12.24
CA TYR A 74 1.31 10.61 -12.09
C TYR A 74 2.28 11.78 -12.21
N GLY A 75 3.43 11.72 -11.52
CA GLY A 75 4.45 12.78 -11.63
C GLY A 75 5.00 12.95 -13.05
N LEU A 76 5.14 11.87 -13.83
CA LEU A 76 5.51 11.96 -15.24
C LEU A 76 4.39 12.54 -16.12
N ILE A 77 3.13 12.21 -15.83
CA ILE A 77 1.97 12.76 -16.55
C ILE A 77 1.91 14.28 -16.35
N GLU A 78 2.02 14.75 -15.10
CA GLU A 78 2.04 16.19 -14.78
C GLU A 78 3.21 16.90 -15.47
N LEU A 79 4.41 16.30 -15.47
CA LEU A 79 5.57 16.88 -16.14
C LEU A 79 5.37 16.98 -17.66
N ILE A 80 4.84 15.92 -18.28
CA ILE A 80 4.57 15.92 -19.73
C ILE A 80 3.48 16.93 -20.07
N GLN A 81 2.44 17.05 -19.23
CA GLN A 81 1.41 18.08 -19.38
C GLN A 81 2.02 19.47 -19.42
N CYS A 82 2.91 19.82 -18.47
CA CYS A 82 3.61 21.10 -18.50
C CYS A 82 4.41 21.31 -19.79
N LEU A 83 5.15 20.29 -20.24
CA LEU A 83 5.93 20.38 -21.49
C LEU A 83 5.05 20.57 -22.73
N LYS A 84 3.86 19.96 -22.75
CA LYS A 84 2.87 20.14 -23.83
C LYS A 84 2.29 21.56 -23.82
N ILE A 85 2.05 22.14 -22.64
CA ILE A 85 1.63 23.54 -22.47
C ILE A 85 2.75 24.46 -23.02
N ASP A 86 3.99 24.24 -22.62
CA ASP A 86 5.14 25.04 -23.06
C ASP A 86 5.37 24.93 -24.58
N ALA A 87 5.05 23.78 -25.18
CA ALA A 87 5.09 23.56 -26.62
C ALA A 87 3.92 24.20 -27.39
N GLY A 88 2.94 24.78 -26.69
CA GLY A 88 1.76 25.42 -27.27
C GLY A 88 0.71 24.43 -27.82
N GLU A 89 0.65 23.20 -27.29
CA GLU A 89 -0.45 22.29 -27.60
C GLU A 89 -1.77 22.84 -27.03
N SER A 90 -2.90 22.53 -27.69
CA SER A 90 -4.21 23.00 -27.23
C SER A 90 -4.66 22.29 -25.95
N ASP A 91 -5.33 23.01 -25.06
CA ASP A 91 -5.89 22.49 -23.81
C ASP A 91 -6.71 21.20 -24.00
N GLU A 92 -7.55 21.13 -25.05
CA GLU A 92 -8.38 19.94 -25.34
C GLU A 92 -7.52 18.68 -25.58
N THR A 93 -6.42 18.80 -26.33
CA THR A 93 -5.49 17.70 -26.57
C THR A 93 -4.77 17.27 -25.29
N ILE A 94 -4.41 18.25 -24.46
CA ILE A 94 -3.72 18.02 -23.19
C ILE A 94 -4.65 17.31 -22.19
N ASP A 95 -5.90 17.76 -22.09
CA ASP A 95 -6.92 17.20 -21.21
C ASP A 95 -7.30 15.78 -21.63
N GLU A 96 -7.50 15.53 -22.92
CA GLU A 96 -7.79 14.19 -23.45
C GLU A 96 -6.64 13.23 -23.14
N TRP A 97 -5.40 13.63 -23.44
CA TRP A 97 -4.21 12.82 -23.16
C TRP A 97 -4.03 12.53 -21.66
N THR A 98 -4.26 13.54 -20.82
CA THR A 98 -4.12 13.42 -19.36
C THR A 98 -5.20 12.49 -18.80
N SER A 99 -6.45 12.67 -19.25
CA SER A 99 -7.59 11.84 -18.86
C SER A 99 -7.38 10.37 -19.25
N GLU A 100 -6.88 10.10 -20.47
CA GLU A 100 -6.60 8.75 -20.93
C GLU A 100 -5.55 8.05 -20.05
N ASN A 101 -4.43 8.73 -19.77
CA ASN A 101 -3.36 8.15 -18.96
C ASN A 101 -3.78 7.98 -17.49
N ASN A 102 -4.52 8.93 -16.92
CA ASN A 102 -5.11 8.78 -15.59
C ASN A 102 -6.11 7.61 -15.56
N GLY A 103 -6.90 7.42 -16.62
CA GLY A 103 -7.78 6.27 -16.77
C GLY A 103 -7.04 4.94 -16.72
N ARG A 104 -5.89 4.83 -17.38
CA ARG A 104 -5.02 3.63 -17.32
C ARG A 104 -4.48 3.39 -15.91
N LEU A 105 -4.17 4.44 -15.15
CA LEU A 105 -3.64 4.29 -13.79
C LEU A 105 -4.68 3.77 -12.79
N ARG A 106 -5.98 4.02 -13.02
CA ARG A 106 -7.07 3.52 -12.16
C ARG A 106 -7.10 2.00 -12.04
N GLU A 107 -6.72 1.27 -13.08
CA GLU A 107 -6.64 -0.20 -13.02
C GLU A 107 -5.62 -0.67 -11.97
N TYR A 108 -4.51 0.05 -11.84
CA TYR A 108 -3.46 -0.27 -10.87
C TYR A 108 -3.84 0.20 -9.46
N GLU A 109 -4.57 1.30 -9.34
CA GLU A 109 -5.14 1.77 -8.07
C GLU A 109 -6.12 0.74 -7.51
N ALA A 110 -7.01 0.20 -8.35
CA ALA A 110 -7.93 -0.86 -7.94
C ALA A 110 -7.19 -2.11 -7.41
N ALA A 111 -6.09 -2.50 -8.03
CA ALA A 111 -5.25 -3.59 -7.55
C ALA A 111 -4.57 -3.27 -6.21
N ILE A 112 -4.11 -2.03 -6.01
CA ILE A 112 -3.59 -1.55 -4.72
C ILE A 112 -4.67 -1.61 -3.65
N GLU A 113 -5.91 -1.22 -3.96
CA GLU A 113 -7.04 -1.29 -3.05
C GLU A 113 -7.40 -2.72 -2.64
N GLU A 114 -7.34 -3.67 -3.57
CA GLU A 114 -7.53 -5.09 -3.26
C GLU A 114 -6.44 -5.59 -2.29
N LEU A 115 -5.17 -5.26 -2.54
CA LEU A 115 -4.07 -5.60 -1.65
C LEU A 115 -4.26 -4.97 -0.25
N ASN A 116 -4.74 -3.73 -0.18
CA ASN A 116 -5.07 -3.07 1.10
C ASN A 116 -6.17 -3.81 1.85
N ARG A 117 -7.25 -4.20 1.15
CA ARG A 117 -8.35 -4.97 1.74
C ARG A 117 -7.84 -6.29 2.32
N ARG A 118 -6.99 -7.00 1.58
CA ARG A 118 -6.41 -8.26 2.07
C ARG A 118 -5.58 -8.07 3.34
N LEU A 119 -4.72 -7.04 3.39
CA LEU A 119 -3.91 -6.74 4.57
C LEU A 119 -4.78 -6.41 5.80
N LEU A 120 -5.87 -5.67 5.58
CA LEU A 120 -6.80 -5.31 6.65
C LEU A 120 -7.53 -6.54 7.21
N ASP A 121 -7.96 -7.46 6.34
CA ASP A 121 -8.64 -8.69 6.76
C ASP A 121 -7.71 -9.61 7.56
N GLU A 122 -6.44 -9.69 7.15
CA GLU A 122 -5.43 -10.46 7.86
C GLU A 122 -5.12 -9.86 9.24
N GLU A 123 -5.06 -8.53 9.33
CA GLU A 123 -4.91 -7.84 10.63
C GLU A 123 -6.10 -8.10 11.56
N LYS A 124 -7.34 -8.03 11.04
CA LYS A 124 -8.54 -8.36 11.83
C LYS A 124 -8.53 -9.80 12.32
N THR A 125 -8.16 -10.73 11.45
CA THR A 125 -8.07 -12.16 11.78
C THR A 125 -7.05 -12.39 12.90
N GLN A 126 -5.88 -11.78 12.80
CA GLN A 126 -4.83 -11.88 13.80
C GLN A 126 -5.27 -11.33 15.16
N ARG A 127 -5.92 -10.16 15.18
CA ARG A 127 -6.46 -9.57 16.42
C ARG A 127 -7.51 -10.47 17.08
N GLU A 128 -8.35 -11.13 16.29
CA GLU A 128 -9.34 -12.05 16.84
C GLU A 128 -8.68 -13.31 17.42
N ILE A 129 -7.66 -13.87 16.76
CA ILE A 129 -6.88 -14.99 17.30
C ILE A 129 -6.25 -14.62 18.65
N GLU A 130 -5.60 -13.46 18.73
CA GLU A 130 -4.99 -12.97 19.97
C GLU A 130 -6.02 -12.76 21.09
N ARG A 131 -7.21 -12.26 20.74
CA ARG A 131 -8.32 -12.09 21.69
C ARG A 131 -8.81 -13.43 22.21
N GLN A 132 -9.01 -14.41 21.33
CA GLN A 132 -9.48 -15.76 21.72
C GLN A 132 -8.46 -16.46 22.61
N GLU A 133 -7.17 -16.33 22.29
CA GLU A 133 -6.10 -16.90 23.12
C GLU A 133 -6.04 -16.24 24.50
N LYS A 134 -6.22 -14.91 24.58
CA LYS A 134 -6.29 -14.22 25.88
C LYS A 134 -7.47 -14.69 26.72
N ILE A 135 -8.65 -14.85 26.12
CA ILE A 135 -9.84 -15.38 26.80
C ILE A 135 -9.56 -16.80 27.32
N ARG A 136 -8.95 -17.64 26.47
CA ARG A 136 -8.60 -19.01 26.84
C ARG A 136 -7.65 -19.04 28.04
N GLN A 137 -6.57 -18.26 28.01
CA GLN A 137 -5.62 -18.15 29.12
C GLN A 137 -6.29 -17.69 30.42
N GLU A 138 -7.22 -16.74 30.33
CA GLU A 138 -7.98 -16.27 31.49
C GLU A 138 -8.89 -17.38 32.06
N VAL A 139 -9.56 -18.14 31.20
CA VAL A 139 -10.40 -19.27 31.62
C VAL A 139 -9.57 -20.37 32.28
N GLU A 140 -8.40 -20.70 31.72
CA GLU A 140 -7.46 -21.67 32.27
C GLU A 140 -6.93 -21.20 33.65
N ALA A 141 -6.54 -19.93 33.78
CA ALA A 141 -6.09 -19.36 35.06
C ALA A 141 -7.21 -19.40 36.13
N ARG A 142 -8.45 -19.06 35.76
CA ARG A 142 -9.60 -19.13 36.68
C ARG A 142 -9.92 -20.57 37.09
N ALA A 143 -9.70 -21.55 36.21
CA ALA A 143 -9.88 -22.96 36.53
C ALA A 143 -8.82 -23.45 37.53
N LEU A 144 -7.56 -23.03 37.36
CA LEU A 144 -6.48 -23.33 38.29
C LEU A 144 -6.75 -22.77 39.68
N ILE A 145 -7.15 -21.49 39.77
CA ILE A 145 -7.50 -20.85 41.06
C ILE A 145 -8.61 -21.63 41.77
N ARG A 146 -9.69 -22.00 41.06
CA ARG A 146 -10.77 -22.80 41.65
C ARG A 146 -10.30 -24.15 42.18
N HIS A 147 -9.44 -24.84 41.42
CA HIS A 147 -8.90 -26.12 41.85
C HIS A 147 -7.98 -25.97 43.09
N GLU A 148 -7.17 -24.92 43.14
CA GLU A 148 -6.35 -24.60 44.33
C GLU A 148 -7.23 -24.26 45.56
N GLU A 149 -8.31 -23.50 45.37
CA GLU A 149 -9.29 -23.20 46.43
C GLU A 149 -9.96 -24.48 46.95
N GLU A 150 -10.40 -25.37 46.06
CA GLU A 150 -11.00 -26.67 46.42
C GLU A 150 -10.02 -27.57 47.19
N GLN A 151 -8.75 -27.62 46.78
CA GLN A 151 -7.71 -28.36 47.49
C GLN A 151 -7.44 -27.77 48.88
N ALA A 152 -7.34 -26.44 48.98
CA ALA A 152 -7.13 -25.77 50.26
C ALA A 152 -8.30 -26.00 51.23
N GLU A 153 -9.54 -25.99 50.73
CA GLU A 153 -10.73 -26.29 51.53
C GLU A 153 -10.75 -27.76 51.99
N PHE A 154 -10.41 -28.70 51.09
CA PHE A 154 -10.31 -30.12 51.42
C PHE A 154 -9.26 -30.37 52.51
N GLU A 155 -8.06 -29.78 52.37
CA GLU A 155 -7.01 -29.87 53.39
C GLU A 155 -7.44 -29.28 54.73
N LYS A 156 -8.15 -28.14 54.71
CA LYS A 156 -8.68 -27.51 55.92
C LYS A 156 -9.66 -28.45 56.63
N ARG A 157 -10.64 -29.01 55.92
CA ARG A 157 -11.61 -29.97 56.49
C ARG A 157 -10.91 -31.20 57.05
N ALA A 158 -9.93 -31.77 56.33
CA ALA A 158 -9.17 -32.93 56.82
C ALA A 158 -8.38 -32.63 58.11
N ARG A 159 -7.88 -31.40 58.28
CA ARG A 159 -7.22 -30.97 59.53
C ARG A 159 -8.23 -30.81 60.67
N GLU A 160 -9.39 -30.22 60.40
CA GLU A 160 -10.47 -30.05 61.37
C GLU A 160 -11.02 -31.41 61.87
N GLU A 161 -11.23 -32.37 60.97
CA GLU A 161 -11.66 -33.74 61.31
C GLU A 161 -10.61 -34.48 62.17
N LYS A 162 -9.32 -34.42 61.80
CA LYS A 162 -8.25 -35.00 62.61
C LYS A 162 -8.18 -34.39 64.01
N PHE A 163 -8.36 -33.07 64.11
CA PHE A 163 -8.38 -32.38 65.39
C PHE A 163 -9.58 -32.82 66.25
N ALA A 164 -10.77 -32.92 65.67
CA ALA A 164 -11.97 -33.39 66.36
C ALA A 164 -11.80 -34.81 66.93
N LEU A 165 -11.29 -35.75 66.13
CA LEU A 165 -11.02 -37.13 66.58
C LEU A 165 -10.02 -37.16 67.76
N SER A 166 -8.99 -36.31 67.74
CA SER A 166 -8.00 -36.24 68.83
C SER A 166 -8.55 -35.70 70.15
N LEU A 167 -9.70 -35.02 70.12
CA LEU A 167 -10.41 -34.54 71.31
C LEU A 167 -11.34 -35.61 71.90
N GLU A 168 -11.86 -36.53 71.09
CA GLU A 168 -12.72 -37.63 71.55
C GLU A 168 -11.93 -38.79 72.18
N GLU A 169 -10.64 -38.92 71.87
CA GLU A 169 -9.74 -39.95 72.44
C GLU A 169 -9.10 -39.56 73.80
N LYS A 170 -9.45 -38.40 74.38
CA LYS A 170 -8.95 -37.92 75.69
C LYS A 170 -10.05 -37.90 76.75
#